data_AF-A0A3D4BW87-F1
#
_entry.id   AF-A0A3D4BW87-F1
#
_cell.length_a   1.000
_cell.length_b   1.000
_cell.length_c   1.000
_cell.angle_alpha   90.00
_cell.angle_beta   90.00
_cell.angle_gamma   90.00
#
_symmetry.space_group_name_H-M   'P 1'
#
loop_
_entity.id
_entity.type
_entity.pdbx_description
1 polymer ?
#
loop_
_entity_poly.entity_id
_entity_poly.type
_entity_poly.pdbx_seq_one_letter_code
_entity_poly.pdbx_strand_id
1 'polypeptide(L)' 'MDKKEILLVEDDPNFGAVLRDYLELHDFKVILAKDGVE' A
#
# COMPACT_ATOMS: atom_id res chain seq x y z
N MET A 1 4.65 -7.19 -18.20
CA MET A 1 3.89 -7.87 -17.15
C MET A 1 3.28 -6.78 -16.30
N ASP A 2 1.95 -6.72 -16.24
CA ASP A 2 1.25 -5.74 -15.40
C ASP A 2 1.47 -6.08 -13.94
N LYS A 3 2.01 -5.13 -13.17
CA LYS A 3 2.06 -5.23 -11.71
C LYS A 3 0.64 -5.07 -11.20
N LYS A 4 0.19 -6.02 -10.36
CA LYS A 4 -1.12 -5.90 -9.70
C LYS A 4 -1.10 -4.69 -8.78
N GLU A 5 -2.10 -3.83 -8.94
CA GLU A 5 -2.25 -2.60 -8.17
C GLU A 5 -3.13 -2.83 -6.94
N ILE A 6 -2.67 -2.35 -5.79
CA ILE A 6 -3.35 -2.46 -4.50
C ILE A 6 -3.54 -1.05 -3.93
N LEU A 7 -4.79 -0.72 -3.57
CA LEU A 7 -5.08 0.42 -2.70
C LEU A 7 -5.09 -0.08 -1.26
N LEU A 8 -4.12 0.38 -0.48
CA LEU A 8 -4.00 0.08 0.94
C LEU A 8 -4.53 1.26 1.73
N VAL A 9 -5.64 1.09 2.45
CA VAL A 9 -6.20 2.11 3.35
C VAL A 9 -5.80 1.77 4.78
N GLU A 10 -5.00 2.63 5.41
CA GLU A 10 -4.46 2.42 6.75
C GLU A 10 -4.28 3.75 7.48
N ASP A 11 -4.79 3.86 8.72
CA ASP A 11 -4.77 5.12 9.48
C ASP A 11 -3.49 5.31 10.31
N ASP A 12 -2.79 4.22 10.65
CA ASP A 12 -1.45 4.27 11.25
C ASP A 12 -0.34 4.38 10.16
N PRO A 13 0.38 5.51 10.08
CA PRO A 13 1.39 5.72 9.05
C PRO A 13 2.61 4.79 9.19
N ASN A 14 2.96 4.36 10.41
CA ASN A 14 4.11 3.47 10.62
C ASN A 14 3.77 2.07 10.14
N PHE A 15 2.59 1.57 10.51
CA PHE A 15 2.13 0.26 10.08
C PHE A 15 1.86 0.22 8.57
N GLY A 16 1.20 1.24 8.03
CA GLY A 16 0.94 1.37 6.60
C GLY A 16 2.23 1.40 5.76
N ALA A 17 3.28 2.09 6.22
CA ALA A 17 4.58 2.09 5.56
C ALA A 17 5.23 0.68 5.55
N VAL A 18 5.24 -0.02 6.69
CA VAL A 18 5.81 -1.38 6.77
C VAL A 18 5.08 -2.36 5.85
N LEU A 19 3.75 -2.29 5.81
CA LEU A 19 2.94 -3.17 4.97
C LEU A 19 3.08 -2.85 3.48
N ARG A 20 3.15 -1.56 3.11
CA ARG A 20 3.44 -1.12 1.75
C ARG A 20 4.79 -1.69 1.28
N ASP A 21 5.84 -1.50 2.06
CA ASP A 21 7.19 -1.93 1.69
C ASP A 21 7.24 -3.48 1.52
N TYR A 22 6.54 -4.24 2.36
CA TYR A 22 6.39 -5.69 2.20
C TYR A 22 5.72 -6.09 0.88
N LEU A 23 4.63 -5.41 0.50
CA LEU A 23 3.90 -5.68 -0.74
C LEU A 23 4.71 -5.27 -1.98
N GLU A 24 5.42 -4.14 -1.93
CA GLU A 24 6.29 -3.69 -3.01
C GLU A 24 7.46 -4.65 -3.26
N LEU A 25 8.02 -5.25 -2.19
CA LEU A 25 9.02 -6.33 -2.29
C LEU A 25 8.48 -7.58 -3.02
N HIS A 26 7.16 -7.77 -3.06
CA HIS A 26 6.49 -8.88 -3.75
C HIS A 26 5.92 -8.46 -5.13
N ASP A 27 6.49 -7.41 -5.73
CA ASP A 27 6.14 -6.90 -7.06
C ASP A 27 4.72 -6.33 -7.20
N PHE A 28 4.07 -5.98 -6.09
CA PHE A 28 2.84 -5.19 -6.13
C PHE A 28 3.13 -3.71 -6.32
N LYS A 29 2.22 -3.01 -7.00
CA LYS A 29 2.17 -1.55 -6.98
C LYS A 29 1.19 -1.14 -5.89
N VAL A 30 1.64 -0.41 -4.90
CA VAL A 30 0.80 -0.05 -3.75
C VAL A 30 0.55 1.46 -3.73
N ILE A 31 -0.71 1.84 -3.56
CA ILE A 31 -1.11 3.20 -3.25
C ILE A 31 -1.56 3.18 -1.78
N LEU A 32 -0.85 3.90 -0.92
CA LEU A 32 -1.21 4.05 0.49
C LEU A 32 -2.12 5.27 0.63
N ALA A 33 -3.33 5.03 1.12
CA ALA A 33 -4.36 5.99 1.46
C ALA A 33 -4.52 6.03 2.98
N LYS A 34 -4.72 7.22 3.54
CA LYS A 34 -4.92 7.39 4.99
C LYS A 34 -6.35 7.04 5.42
N ASP A 35 -7.31 7.24 4.53
CA ASP A 35 -8.72 6.96 4.75
C ASP A 35 -9.43 6.63 3.42
N GLY A 36 -10.75 6.47 3.43
CA GLY A 36 -11.53 6.18 2.23
C GLY A 36 -11.84 7.39 1.34
N VAL A 37 -11.26 8.56 1.65
CA VAL A 37 -11.49 9.83 0.96
C VAL A 37 -10.23 10.31 0.24
N GLU A 38 -9.06 10.10 0.85
CA GLU A 38 -7.74 10.48 0.36
C GLU A 38 -7.00 9.36 -0.41
#